data_AF-A0AAV5YXB5-F1
#
_entry.id   AF-A0AAV5YXB5-F1
#
_cell.length_a   1.000
_cell.length_b   1.000
_cell.length_c   1.000
_cell.angle_alpha   90.00
_cell.angle_beta   90.00
_cell.angle_gamma   90.00
#
_symmetry.space_group_name_H-M   'P 1'
#
loop_
_entity.id
_entity.type
_entity.pdbx_description
1 polymer ?
#
loop_
_entity_poly.entity_id
_entity_poly.type
_entity_poly.pdbx_seq_one_letter_code
_entity_poly.pdbx_strand_id
1 'polypeptide(L)'
;MHPTIFFDPVFTVSVMAGWILTVAGAVLLLLGAVWFSLAGEWRQGAARPPSSFRALIGLGLVFWLGGLLWQFIGYFTTGSVTW
;
A
#
# COMPACT_ATOMS: atom_id res chain seq x y z
N MET A 1 10.17 27.82 -6.85
CA MET A 1 9.91 27.89 -5.40
C MET A 1 9.27 26.59 -4.98
N HIS A 2 9.83 25.87 -4.01
CA HIS A 2 9.17 24.69 -3.45
C HIS A 2 7.88 25.13 -2.72
N PRO A 3 6.75 24.41 -2.90
CA PRO A 3 5.55 24.66 -2.13
C PRO A 3 5.84 24.65 -0.62
N THR A 4 5.38 25.67 0.10
CA THR A 4 5.64 25.83 1.56
C THR A 4 5.10 24.68 2.40
N ILE A 5 4.14 23.93 1.86
CA ILE A 5 3.55 22.74 2.49
C ILE A 5 4.55 21.62 2.78
N PHE A 6 5.61 21.47 1.98
CA PHE A 6 6.65 20.46 2.24
C PHE A 6 7.51 20.79 3.47
N PHE A 7 7.38 21.99 4.02
CA PHE A 7 8.01 22.38 5.29
C PHE A 7 7.05 22.29 6.47
N ASP A 8 5.78 21.96 6.25
CA ASP A 8 4.85 21.63 7.33
C ASP A 8 5.21 20.22 7.87
N PRO A 9 5.67 20.12 9.12
CA PRO A 9 6.05 18.84 9.71
C PRO A 9 4.85 17.89 9.83
N VAL A 10 3.63 18.40 10.02
CA VAL A 10 2.42 17.58 10.13
C VAL A 10 2.08 16.96 8.78
N PHE A 11 2.11 17.76 7.72
CA PHE A 11 1.93 17.28 6.35
C PHE A 11 2.96 16.21 6.00
N THR A 12 4.24 16.52 6.23
CA THR A 12 5.36 15.67 5.84
C THR A 12 5.31 14.33 6.56
N VAL A 13 5.09 14.33 7.88
CA VAL A 13 4.98 13.09 8.66
C VAL A 13 3.77 12.25 8.18
N SER A 14 2.62 12.90 7.92
CA SER A 14 1.42 12.20 7.46
C SER A 14 1.62 11.53 6.09
N VAL A 15 2.18 12.28 5.13
CA VAL A 15 2.45 11.75 3.78
C VAL A 15 3.52 10.67 3.82
N MET A 16 4.58 10.83 4.62
CA MET A 16 5.60 9.81 4.78
C MET A 16 5.05 8.53 5.42
N ALA A 17 4.18 8.63 6.42
CA ALA A 17 3.53 7.46 7.01
C ALA A 17 2.68 6.70 5.98
N GLY A 18 1.88 7.43 5.18
CA GLY A 18 1.12 6.83 4.10
C GLY A 18 2.01 6.21 3.01
N TRP A 19 3.12 6.85 2.66
CA TRP A 19 4.09 6.32 1.71
C TRP A 19 4.73 5.02 2.20
N ILE A 20 5.16 4.96 3.46
CA ILE A 20 5.72 3.74 4.07
C ILE A 20 4.71 2.60 4.03
N LEU A 21 3.43 2.86 4.37
CA LEU A 21 2.36 1.87 4.27
C LEU A 21 2.17 1.38 2.84
N THR A 22 2.18 2.30 1.86
CA THR A 22 2.07 1.94 0.44
C THR A 22 3.22 1.06 -0.02
N VAL A 23 4.46 1.40 0.33
CA VAL A 23 5.65 0.60 -0.02
C VAL A 23 5.60 -0.77 0.66
N ALA A 24 5.25 -0.83 1.94
CA ALA A 24 5.11 -2.09 2.67
C ALA A 24 4.05 -3.00 2.02
N GLY A 25 2.88 -2.43 1.67
CA GLY A 25 1.84 -3.14 0.93
C GLY A 25 2.32 -3.64 -0.44
N ALA A 26 3.03 -2.82 -1.20
CA ALA A 26 3.59 -3.20 -2.49
C ALA A 26 4.60 -4.36 -2.38
N VAL A 27 5.47 -4.34 -1.36
CA VAL A 27 6.41 -5.43 -1.09
C VAL A 27 5.67 -6.73 -0.76
N LEU A 28 4.65 -6.68 0.09
CA LEU A 28 3.83 -7.86 0.42
C LEU A 28 3.14 -8.44 -0.82
N LEU A 29 2.59 -7.58 -1.68
CA LEU A 29 1.96 -8.00 -2.93
C LEU A 29 2.97 -8.60 -3.91
N LEU A 30 4.18 -8.02 -4.00
CA LEU A 30 5.26 -8.56 -4.84
C LEU A 30 5.72 -9.94 -4.34
N LEU A 31 5.88 -10.10 -3.03
CA LEU A 31 6.16 -11.41 -2.41
C LEU A 31 5.06 -12.42 -2.72
N GLY A 32 3.80 -11.98 -2.67
CA GLY A 32 2.65 -12.78 -3.10
C GLY A 32 2.73 -13.16 -4.58
N ALA A 33 3.07 -12.24 -5.46
CA ALA A 33 3.24 -12.51 -6.89
C ALA A 33 4.37 -13.52 -7.15
N VAL A 34 5.52 -13.34 -6.50
CA VAL A 34 6.65 -14.28 -6.57
C VAL A 34 6.23 -15.67 -6.08
N TRP A 35 5.56 -15.75 -4.93
CA TRP A 35 5.06 -17.03 -4.41
C TRP A 35 4.08 -17.67 -5.40
N PHE A 36 3.15 -16.91 -5.97
CA PHE A 36 2.22 -17.41 -6.97
C PHE A 36 2.92 -17.93 -8.25
N SER A 37 4.00 -17.27 -8.67
CA SER A 37 4.79 -17.70 -9.83
C SER A 37 5.60 -18.98 -9.55
N LEU A 38 6.11 -19.15 -8.34
CA LEU A 38 6.92 -20.30 -7.94
C LEU A 38 6.07 -21.52 -7.56
N ALA A 39 4.90 -21.30 -6.96
CA ALA A 39 4.03 -22.35 -6.49
C ALA A 39 3.21 -22.94 -7.67
N GLY A 40 3.85 -23.85 -8.41
CA GLY A 40 3.20 -24.63 -9.47
C GLY A 40 2.06 -25.53 -8.98
N GLU A 41 2.02 -25.83 -7.68
CA GLU A 41 1.07 -26.74 -7.03
C GLU A 41 -0.38 -26.21 -7.06
N TRP A 42 -0.59 -24.89 -6.95
CA TRP A 42 -1.93 -24.28 -7.05
C TRP A 42 -2.43 -24.19 -8.49
N ARG A 43 -1.52 -24.21 -9.47
CA ARG A 43 -1.85 -24.22 -10.90
C ARG A 43 -2.30 -25.61 -11.37
N GLN A 44 -1.93 -26.68 -10.66
CA GLN A 44 -2.22 -28.07 -11.03
C GLN A 44 -3.43 -28.67 -10.29
N GLY A 45 -4.48 -27.88 -10.07
CA GLY A 45 -5.79 -28.42 -9.67
C GLY A 45 -6.14 -28.33 -8.19
N ALA A 46 -5.40 -27.58 -7.39
CA ALA A 46 -5.87 -27.21 -6.05
C ALA A 46 -7.13 -26.33 -6.17
N ALA A 47 -8.23 -26.76 -5.55
CA ALA A 47 -9.53 -26.08 -5.65
C ALA A 47 -9.52 -24.64 -5.09
N ARG A 48 -8.59 -24.31 -4.19
CA ARG A 48 -8.43 -22.97 -3.60
C ARG A 48 -6.97 -22.68 -3.21
N PRO A 49 -6.51 -21.41 -3.34
CA PRO A 49 -5.24 -20.96 -2.76
C PRO A 49 -5.22 -21.10 -1.22
N PRO A 50 -4.03 -21.23 -0.60
CA PRO A 50 -3.89 -21.26 0.85
C PRO A 50 -4.54 -20.07 1.53
N SER A 51 -5.07 -20.28 2.74
CA SER A 51 -5.52 -19.20 3.60
C SER A 51 -4.40 -18.19 3.89
N SER A 52 -3.16 -18.66 4.08
CA SER A 52 -1.98 -17.83 4.29
C SER A 52 -1.67 -16.93 3.09
N PHE A 53 -1.75 -17.46 1.87
CA PHE A 53 -1.60 -16.68 0.64
C PHE A 53 -2.67 -15.59 0.55
N ARG A 54 -3.94 -15.96 0.77
CA ARG A 54 -5.06 -15.00 0.75
C ARG A 54 -4.89 -13.92 1.81
N ALA A 55 -4.42 -14.27 3.00
CA ALA A 55 -4.14 -13.32 4.08
C ALA A 55 -3.00 -12.36 3.69
N LEU A 56 -1.92 -12.87 3.09
CA LEU A 56 -0.81 -12.05 2.58
C LEU A 56 -1.29 -11.03 1.54
N ILE A 57 -2.07 -11.48 0.54
CA ILE A 57 -2.64 -10.59 -0.48
C ILE A 57 -3.60 -9.58 0.13
N GLY A 58 -4.48 -10.01 1.03
CA GLY A 58 -5.42 -9.14 1.71
C GLY A 58 -4.72 -8.06 2.53
N LEU A 59 -3.71 -8.44 3.32
CA LEU A 59 -2.90 -7.51 4.10
C LEU A 59 -2.12 -6.54 3.21
N GLY A 60 -1.50 -7.05 2.15
CA GLY A 60 -0.78 -6.25 1.16
C GLY A 60 -1.68 -5.22 0.49
N LEU A 61 -2.89 -5.60 0.08
CA LEU A 61 -3.89 -4.70 -0.49
C LEU A 61 -4.35 -3.64 0.52
N VAL A 62 -4.64 -4.03 1.75
CA VAL A 62 -5.07 -3.10 2.82
C VAL A 62 -3.99 -2.07 3.10
N PHE A 63 -2.73 -2.49 3.18
CA PHE A 63 -1.61 -1.57 3.43
C PHE A 63 -1.36 -0.66 2.23
N TRP A 64 -1.43 -1.21 1.01
CA TRP A 64 -1.21 -0.45 -0.21
C TRP A 64 -2.30 0.62 -0.42
N LEU A 65 -3.57 0.21 -0.41
CA LEU A 65 -4.73 1.11 -0.54
C LEU A 65 -4.82 2.07 0.64
N GLY A 66 -4.67 1.56 1.87
CA GLY A 66 -4.71 2.38 3.07
C GLY A 66 -3.64 3.46 3.07
N GLY A 67 -2.40 3.13 2.68
CA GLY A 67 -1.32 4.10 2.54
C GLY A 67 -1.60 5.15 1.47
N LEU A 68 -2.20 4.77 0.34
CA LEU A 68 -2.59 5.72 -0.72
C LEU A 68 -3.70 6.65 -0.25
N LEU A 69 -4.77 6.11 0.32
CA LEU A 69 -5.89 6.89 0.86
C LEU A 69 -5.42 7.82 1.97
N TRP A 70 -4.50 7.37 2.81
CA TRP A 70 -3.91 8.20 3.86
C TRP A 70 -3.12 9.38 3.31
N GLN A 71 -2.34 9.17 2.26
CA GLN A 71 -1.66 10.27 1.56
C GLN A 71 -2.68 11.28 1.04
N PHE A 72 -3.78 10.83 0.40
CA PHE A 72 -4.86 11.72 -0.05
C PHE A 72 -5.45 12.54 1.11
N ILE A 73 -5.74 11.92 2.25
CA ILE A 73 -6.21 12.64 3.45
C ILE A 73 -5.20 13.72 3.85
N GLY A 74 -3.90 13.39 3.87
CA GLY A 74 -2.83 14.35 4.14
C GLY A 74 -2.83 15.54 3.18
N TYR A 75 -3.13 15.35 1.89
CA TYR A 75 -3.24 16.43 0.92
C TYR A 75 -4.49 17.31 1.09
N PHE A 76 -5.62 16.73 1.53
CA PHE A 76 -6.88 17.47 1.74
C PHE A 76 -6.91 18.22 3.07
N THR A 77 -6.37 17.66 4.15
CA THR A 77 -6.41 18.29 5.49
C THR A 77 -5.57 19.56 5.56
N THR A 78 -4.53 19.68 4.75
CA THR A 78 -3.63 20.84 4.69
C THR A 78 -4.04 21.87 3.64
N GLY A 79 -5.20 21.71 2.99
CA GLY A 79 -5.73 22.69 2.03
C GLY A 79 -4.93 22.83 0.73
N SER A 80 -4.04 21.87 0.44
CA SER A 80 -3.20 21.83 -0.77
C SER A 80 -3.96 21.53 -2.05
N VAL A 81 -5.16 20.96 -1.94
CA VAL A 81 -6.08 20.66 -3.04
C VAL A 81 -7.40 21.34 -2.73
N THR A 82 -7.67 22.46 -3.39
CA THR A 82 -8.96 23.16 -3.36
C THR A 82 -9.70 22.86 -4.66
N TRP A 83 -10.95 22.41 -4.58
CA TRP A 83 -11.86 22.26 -5.73
C TRP A 83 -12.49 23.60 -6.09
#